data_AF-A0A1H8HB88-F1
#
_entry.id   AF-A0A1H8HB88-F1
#
_cell.length_a   1.000
_cell.length_b   1.000
_cell.length_c   1.000
_cell.angle_alpha   90.00
_cell.angle_beta   90.00
_cell.angle_gamma   90.00
#
_symmetry.space_group_name_H-M   'P 1'
#
loop_
_entity.id
_entity.type
_entity.pdbx_description
1 polymer ?
#
loop_
_entity_poly.entity_id
_entity_poly.type
_entity_poly.pdbx_seq_one_letter_code
_entity_poly.pdbx_strand_id
1 'polypeptide(L)'
;MELKRTYFSIVLLTILFVAVSCSTKQKEVLQNEEFNMVKQKAAEENQSFCIVLLDTADVTSKIYEERLEKSNIGAIFNVINTEMPQNSWYRQWLYSNSAPITCIFTSSGELVDIIPGASRKCFNCIKQVVKKDLMCKELKYYNNFSMEKRELIPLLNEILQCKLDLEKGVNIESRIDNLLGSVGYPYVDYLRMMNSLNYKENKIAQSAAKHLQTFNNDLELEVYPELFSFAKGVVDPNYDPKMEPVLECEGLIHLDNCEKDIAKPFEISISNMGETPLEVLDIQLDCSCVTLRGEKTYTISPHQSQNINFDFTANKEGQVIREIFLKSNSIRPIKRIKIIANSILSERKEVL
;
A
#
# COMPACT_ATOMS: atom_id res chain seq x y z
N MET A 1 -43.53 47.04 -29.85
CA MET A 1 -43.42 46.33 -28.55
C MET A 1 -42.74 44.96 -28.68
N GLU A 2 -42.60 44.41 -29.88
CA GLU A 2 -41.97 43.09 -30.11
C GLU A 2 -40.43 43.10 -30.06
N LEU A 3 -39.76 44.17 -30.50
CA LEU A 3 -38.30 44.24 -30.56
C LEU A 3 -37.60 44.15 -29.18
N LYS A 4 -38.25 44.62 -28.11
CA LYS A 4 -37.73 44.52 -26.72
C LYS A 4 -37.88 43.12 -26.13
N ARG A 5 -38.83 42.32 -26.64
CA ARG A 5 -39.10 40.96 -26.15
C ARG A 5 -38.06 39.98 -26.69
N THR A 6 -37.61 40.18 -27.94
CA THR A 6 -36.56 39.38 -28.57
C THR A 6 -35.19 39.59 -27.93
N TYR A 7 -34.82 40.85 -27.60
CA TYR A 7 -33.57 41.14 -26.89
C TYR A 7 -33.54 40.57 -25.47
N PHE A 8 -34.66 40.59 -24.75
CA PHE A 8 -34.74 40.02 -23.40
C PHE A 8 -34.62 38.49 -23.42
N SER A 9 -35.20 37.81 -24.40
CA SER A 9 -35.05 36.35 -24.58
C SER A 9 -33.63 35.94 -24.99
N ILE A 10 -32.93 36.73 -25.80
CA ILE A 10 -31.54 36.44 -26.20
C ILE A 10 -30.56 36.66 -25.03
N VAL A 11 -30.78 37.69 -24.20
CA VAL A 11 -30.00 37.94 -22.98
C VAL A 11 -30.26 36.85 -21.92
N LEU A 12 -31.50 36.37 -21.77
CA LEU A 12 -31.82 35.26 -20.86
C LEU A 12 -31.19 33.93 -21.33
N LEU A 13 -31.18 33.65 -22.64
CA LEU A 13 -30.52 32.47 -23.20
C LEU A 13 -28.99 32.54 -23.06
N THR A 14 -28.37 33.72 -23.19
CA THR A 14 -26.92 33.87 -22.99
C THR A 14 -26.54 33.79 -21.51
N ILE A 15 -27.38 34.25 -20.58
CA ILE A 15 -27.17 34.05 -19.13
C ILE A 15 -27.36 32.57 -18.74
N LEU A 16 -28.30 31.85 -19.37
CA LEU A 16 -28.46 30.39 -19.20
C LEU A 16 -27.30 29.58 -19.82
N PHE A 17 -26.69 30.05 -20.92
CA PHE A 17 -25.49 29.43 -21.50
C PHE A 17 -24.20 29.75 -20.74
N VAL A 18 -24.11 30.91 -20.07
CA VAL A 18 -22.98 31.23 -19.16
C VAL A 18 -23.15 30.56 -17.79
N ALA A 19 -24.36 30.11 -17.46
CA ALA A 19 -24.64 29.22 -16.33
C ALA A 19 -24.49 27.72 -16.68
N VAL A 20 -23.88 27.37 -17.83
CA VAL A 20 -23.12 26.11 -17.94
C VAL A 20 -21.91 26.29 -17.04
N SER A 21 -22.20 26.09 -15.76
CA SER A 21 -21.31 26.11 -14.63
C SER A 21 -19.96 25.53 -15.04
N CYS A 22 -18.94 26.37 -15.05
CA CYS A 22 -17.60 25.89 -14.74
C CYS A 22 -17.66 25.49 -13.26
N SER A 23 -18.32 24.35 -12.99
CA SER A 23 -18.50 23.82 -11.66
C SER A 23 -17.10 23.59 -11.14
N THR A 24 -16.71 24.37 -10.15
CA THR A 24 -15.40 24.22 -9.54
C THR A 24 -15.38 22.81 -8.97
N LYS A 25 -14.60 21.92 -9.61
CA LYS A 25 -14.47 20.52 -9.21
C LYS A 25 -14.24 20.45 -7.70
N GLN A 26 -15.19 19.86 -6.98
CA GLN A 26 -15.13 19.81 -5.52
C GLN A 26 -14.28 18.61 -5.10
N LYS A 27 -13.59 18.76 -3.97
CA LYS A 27 -12.90 17.64 -3.34
C LYS A 27 -13.94 16.68 -2.79
N GLU A 28 -13.80 15.40 -3.13
CA GLU A 28 -14.55 14.32 -2.50
C GLU A 28 -13.57 13.34 -1.86
N VAL A 29 -13.94 12.76 -0.72
CA VAL A 29 -13.14 11.74 -0.03
C VAL A 29 -14.00 10.49 0.16
N LEU A 30 -13.55 9.39 -0.42
CA LEU A 30 -14.09 8.04 -0.32
C LEU A 30 -13.16 7.16 0.52
N GLN A 31 -13.66 6.04 1.03
CA GLN A 31 -12.92 5.16 1.93
C GLN A 31 -13.02 3.71 1.46
N ASN A 32 -11.87 3.10 1.15
CA ASN A 32 -11.73 1.69 0.77
C ASN A 32 -12.65 1.24 -0.38
N GLU A 33 -12.94 2.15 -1.30
CA GLU A 33 -13.79 1.85 -2.45
C GLU A 33 -13.02 1.07 -3.53
N GLU A 34 -13.72 0.23 -4.30
CA GLU A 34 -13.09 -0.50 -5.40
C GLU A 34 -12.59 0.43 -6.51
N PHE A 35 -11.41 0.11 -7.06
CA PHE A 35 -10.78 0.92 -8.11
C PHE A 35 -11.70 1.21 -9.29
N ASN A 36 -12.42 0.19 -9.80
CA ASN A 36 -13.30 0.35 -10.96
C ASN A 36 -14.48 1.28 -10.67
N MET A 37 -15.02 1.26 -9.44
CA MET A 37 -16.10 2.16 -9.06
C MET A 37 -15.63 3.61 -9.00
N VAL A 38 -14.47 3.85 -8.38
CA VAL A 38 -13.88 5.21 -8.31
C VAL A 38 -13.51 5.72 -9.70
N LYS A 39 -12.94 4.86 -10.54
CA LYS A 39 -12.64 5.17 -11.95
C LYS A 39 -13.89 5.54 -12.73
N GLN A 40 -14.98 4.78 -12.58
CA GLN A 40 -16.25 5.07 -13.25
C GLN A 40 -16.78 6.44 -12.81
N LYS A 41 -16.83 6.69 -11.51
CA LYS A 41 -17.28 7.97 -10.96
C LYS A 41 -16.44 9.15 -11.46
N ALA A 42 -15.11 8.98 -11.47
CA ALA A 42 -14.18 9.97 -12.00
C ALA A 42 -14.43 10.28 -13.49
N ALA A 43 -14.78 9.26 -14.28
CA ALA A 43 -15.14 9.45 -15.69
C ALA A 43 -16.48 10.21 -15.84
N GLU A 44 -17.50 9.86 -15.04
CA GLU A 44 -18.81 10.52 -15.04
C GLU A 44 -18.73 12.00 -14.65
N GLU A 45 -17.89 12.32 -13.66
CA GLU A 45 -17.65 13.70 -13.19
C GLU A 45 -16.56 14.43 -14.02
N ASN A 46 -15.97 13.74 -15.01
CA ASN A 46 -14.82 14.19 -15.78
C ASN A 46 -13.72 14.78 -14.90
N GLN A 47 -13.41 14.14 -13.76
CA GLN A 47 -12.53 14.61 -12.70
C GLN A 47 -11.37 13.64 -12.47
N SER A 48 -10.17 14.15 -12.21
CA SER A 48 -9.03 13.32 -11.82
C SER A 48 -9.31 12.68 -10.44
N PHE A 49 -8.82 11.47 -10.22
CA PHE A 49 -8.96 10.80 -8.93
C PHE A 49 -7.62 10.36 -8.37
N CYS A 50 -7.59 10.13 -7.07
CA CYS A 50 -6.41 9.75 -6.32
C CYS A 50 -6.72 8.48 -5.53
N ILE A 51 -5.83 7.49 -5.62
CA ILE A 51 -5.79 6.39 -4.68
C ILE A 51 -4.73 6.73 -3.64
N VAL A 52 -5.12 6.82 -2.37
CA VAL A 52 -4.24 7.19 -1.27
C VAL A 52 -4.04 5.97 -0.39
N LEU A 53 -2.82 5.41 -0.37
CA LEU A 53 -2.48 4.29 0.49
C LEU A 53 -2.04 4.81 1.86
N LEU A 54 -2.74 4.42 2.92
CA LEU A 54 -2.44 4.78 4.31
C LEU A 54 -2.20 3.54 5.18
N ASP A 55 -1.17 3.62 6.01
CA ASP A 55 -1.01 2.79 7.21
C ASP A 55 -1.59 3.58 8.40
N THR A 56 -2.69 3.10 8.99
CA THR A 56 -3.39 3.79 10.10
C THR A 56 -2.55 3.88 11.39
N ALA A 57 -1.54 3.03 11.55
CA ALA A 57 -0.58 3.09 12.64
C ALA A 57 0.54 4.12 12.38
N ASP A 58 0.65 4.66 11.17
CA ASP A 58 1.67 5.64 10.81
C ASP A 58 1.26 7.08 11.13
N VAL A 59 2.12 7.79 11.86
CA VAL A 59 1.91 9.20 12.20
C VAL A 59 1.90 10.08 10.94
N THR A 60 2.67 9.73 9.92
CA THR A 60 2.68 10.43 8.63
C THR A 60 1.35 10.24 7.89
N SER A 61 0.70 9.08 8.00
CA SER A 61 -0.65 8.86 7.47
C SER A 61 -1.68 9.75 8.17
N LYS A 62 -1.63 9.87 9.50
CA LYS A 62 -2.50 10.79 10.26
C LYS A 62 -2.30 12.24 9.83
N ILE A 63 -1.05 12.66 9.67
CA ILE A 63 -0.70 13.99 9.15
C ILE A 63 -1.24 14.19 7.72
N TYR A 64 -1.24 13.12 6.90
CA TYR A 64 -1.81 13.16 5.56
C TYR A 64 -3.31 13.44 5.62
N GLU A 65 -4.06 12.68 6.43
CA GLU A 65 -5.51 12.83 6.59
C GLU A 65 -5.89 14.26 7.01
N GLU A 66 -5.25 14.80 8.05
CA GLU A 66 -5.49 16.18 8.51
C GLU A 66 -5.22 17.22 7.42
N ARG A 67 -4.21 17.00 6.58
CA ARG A 67 -3.87 17.90 5.46
C ARG A 67 -4.86 17.74 4.31
N LEU A 68 -5.29 16.52 4.03
CA LEU A 68 -6.30 16.24 3.02
C LEU A 68 -7.61 16.92 3.38
N GLU A 69 -8.07 16.82 4.63
CA GLU A 69 -9.25 17.51 5.15
C GLU A 69 -9.20 19.02 4.91
N LYS A 70 -8.05 19.64 5.20
CA LYS A 70 -7.83 21.10 5.05
C LYS A 70 -7.53 21.54 3.61
N SER A 71 -7.30 20.60 2.69
CA SER A 71 -6.96 20.91 1.31
C SER A 71 -8.18 21.25 0.46
N ASN A 72 -8.01 22.14 -0.52
CA ASN A 72 -9.01 22.46 -1.54
C ASN A 72 -8.50 21.98 -2.92
N ILE A 73 -8.29 20.67 -3.05
CA ILE A 73 -7.86 20.02 -4.29
C ILE A 73 -9.08 19.36 -4.92
N GLY A 74 -9.51 19.84 -6.09
CA GLY A 74 -10.67 19.32 -6.82
C GLY A 74 -10.38 17.98 -7.51
N ALA A 75 -10.34 16.91 -6.71
CA ALA A 75 -10.19 15.53 -7.14
C ALA A 75 -11.03 14.62 -6.22
N ILE A 76 -11.33 13.41 -6.71
CA ILE A 76 -11.89 12.34 -5.88
C ILE A 76 -10.73 11.63 -5.20
N PHE A 77 -10.67 11.62 -3.88
CA PHE A 77 -9.65 10.90 -3.12
C PHE A 77 -10.26 9.65 -2.52
N ASN A 78 -9.84 8.47 -3.00
CA ASN A 78 -10.16 7.21 -2.35
C ASN A 78 -9.04 6.82 -1.41
N VAL A 79 -9.31 6.87 -0.11
CA VAL A 79 -8.36 6.53 0.95
C VAL A 79 -8.45 5.04 1.23
N ILE A 80 -7.32 4.35 1.04
CA ILE A 80 -7.16 2.91 1.13
C ILE A 80 -6.36 2.59 2.38
N ASN A 81 -6.99 1.86 3.31
CA ASN A 81 -6.29 1.25 4.44
C ASN A 81 -5.54 0.01 3.95
N THR A 82 -4.21 0.06 3.95
CA THR A 82 -3.36 -1.04 3.45
C THR A 82 -3.31 -2.26 4.36
N GLU A 83 -3.82 -2.14 5.59
CA GLU A 83 -3.89 -3.26 6.54
C GLU A 83 -5.05 -4.21 6.25
N MET A 84 -6.01 -3.80 5.40
CA MET A 84 -7.13 -4.66 4.99
C MET A 84 -6.68 -5.64 3.90
N PRO A 85 -6.92 -6.97 4.05
CA PRO A 85 -6.42 -7.98 3.11
C PRO A 85 -6.79 -7.73 1.64
N GLN A 86 -8.01 -7.25 1.37
CA GLN A 86 -8.49 -6.95 0.01
C GLN A 86 -7.72 -5.81 -0.67
N ASN A 87 -7.01 -4.97 0.09
CA ASN A 87 -6.25 -3.84 -0.40
C ASN A 87 -4.76 -4.16 -0.59
N SER A 88 -4.31 -5.35 -0.19
CA SER A 88 -2.90 -5.76 -0.27
C SER A 88 -2.30 -5.64 -1.68
N TRP A 89 -3.13 -5.82 -2.72
CA TRP A 89 -2.70 -5.75 -4.10
C TRP A 89 -2.12 -4.38 -4.51
N TYR A 90 -2.49 -3.27 -3.86
CA TYR A 90 -1.92 -1.96 -4.17
C TYR A 90 -0.42 -1.89 -3.82
N ARG A 91 -0.06 -2.43 -2.65
CA ARG A 91 1.34 -2.56 -2.22
C ARG A 91 2.11 -3.51 -3.14
N GLN A 92 1.45 -4.59 -3.53
CA GLN A 92 1.98 -5.56 -4.49
C GLN A 92 2.27 -4.87 -5.82
N TRP A 93 1.29 -4.18 -6.41
CA TRP A 93 1.36 -3.45 -7.69
C TRP A 93 2.46 -2.38 -7.71
N LEU A 94 2.60 -1.61 -6.62
CA LEU A 94 3.62 -0.56 -6.52
C LEU A 94 5.01 -1.09 -6.15
N TYR A 95 5.13 -2.39 -5.85
CA TYR A 95 6.30 -3.00 -5.24
C TYR A 95 6.79 -2.19 -4.03
N SER A 96 5.88 -1.88 -3.09
CA SER A 96 6.19 -0.97 -1.99
C SER A 96 5.42 -1.32 -0.71
N ASN A 97 6.09 -1.13 0.42
CA ASN A 97 5.53 -1.15 1.77
C ASN A 97 5.45 0.26 2.38
N SER A 98 5.74 1.31 1.61
CA SER A 98 5.73 2.68 2.09
C SER A 98 4.31 3.23 2.18
N ALA A 99 4.04 3.98 3.24
CA ALA A 99 2.84 4.79 3.40
C ALA A 99 3.20 6.12 4.10
N PRO A 100 2.49 7.23 3.80
CA PRO A 100 1.42 7.34 2.82
C PRO A 100 1.94 7.47 1.38
N ILE A 101 1.19 6.95 0.40
CA ILE A 101 1.46 7.16 -1.04
C ILE A 101 0.18 7.65 -1.72
N THR A 102 0.29 8.68 -2.57
CA THR A 102 -0.80 9.13 -3.44
C THR A 102 -0.50 8.75 -4.88
N CYS A 103 -1.32 7.87 -5.46
CA CYS A 103 -1.34 7.58 -6.90
C CYS A 103 -2.42 8.45 -7.56
N ILE A 104 -2.03 9.28 -8.53
CA ILE A 104 -2.94 10.25 -9.17
C ILE A 104 -3.26 9.75 -10.57
N PHE A 105 -4.55 9.68 -10.88
CA PHE A 105 -5.08 9.19 -12.15
C PHE A 105 -5.85 10.28 -12.88
N THR A 106 -5.82 10.24 -14.22
CA THR A 106 -6.75 10.99 -15.05
C THR A 106 -8.20 10.52 -14.82
N SER A 107 -9.18 11.27 -15.34
CA SER A 107 -10.59 10.83 -15.33
C SER A 107 -10.83 9.52 -16.10
N SER A 108 -9.95 9.16 -17.05
CA SER A 108 -10.01 7.89 -17.79
C SER A 108 -9.33 6.73 -17.05
N GLY A 109 -8.67 6.99 -15.92
CA GLY A 109 -7.96 5.97 -15.13
C GLY A 109 -6.54 5.67 -15.58
N GLU A 110 -5.87 6.60 -16.25
CA GLU A 110 -4.43 6.52 -16.54
C GLU A 110 -3.64 7.10 -15.36
N LEU A 111 -2.68 6.37 -14.80
CA LEU A 111 -1.77 6.87 -13.77
C LEU A 111 -0.89 7.99 -14.35
N VAL A 112 -0.86 9.13 -13.67
CA VAL A 112 -0.12 10.34 -14.07
C VAL A 112 1.09 10.59 -13.18
N ASP A 113 0.97 10.33 -11.87
CA ASP A 113 2.08 10.51 -10.92
C ASP A 113 1.89 9.68 -9.65
N ILE A 114 2.99 9.47 -8.94
CA ILE A 114 3.04 8.87 -7.61
C ILE A 114 3.77 9.84 -6.69
N ILE A 115 3.12 10.23 -5.60
CA ILE A 115 3.64 11.19 -4.63
C ILE A 115 3.70 10.53 -3.24
N PRO A 116 4.91 10.21 -2.73
CA PRO A 116 5.06 9.67 -1.39
C PRO A 116 5.03 10.77 -0.32
N GLY A 117 4.51 10.43 0.86
CA GLY A 117 4.54 11.26 2.05
C GLY A 117 3.45 12.32 2.14
N ALA A 118 3.41 12.99 3.29
CA ALA A 118 2.33 13.91 3.63
C ALA A 118 2.70 15.40 3.57
N SER A 119 3.95 15.77 3.22
CA SER A 119 4.46 17.14 3.38
C SER A 119 3.63 18.21 2.64
N ARG A 120 3.75 19.49 3.03
CA ARG A 120 3.13 20.59 2.27
C ARG A 120 3.58 20.61 0.80
N LYS A 121 4.86 20.25 0.54
CA LYS A 121 5.39 20.10 -0.81
C LYS A 121 4.69 18.97 -1.57
N CYS A 122 4.39 17.85 -0.90
CA CYS A 122 3.63 16.75 -1.48
C CYS A 122 2.23 17.22 -1.92
N PHE A 123 1.48 17.88 -1.04
CA PHE A 123 0.15 18.43 -1.37
C PHE A 123 0.19 19.49 -2.49
N ASN A 124 1.24 20.29 -2.55
CA ASN A 124 1.44 21.22 -3.67
C ASN A 124 1.66 20.48 -4.99
N CYS A 125 2.47 19.42 -5.01
CA CYS A 125 2.60 18.57 -6.19
C CYS A 125 1.26 17.91 -6.54
N ILE A 126 0.54 17.30 -5.59
CA ILE A 126 -0.77 16.66 -5.82
C ILE A 126 -1.72 17.65 -6.52
N LYS A 127 -1.82 18.87 -5.99
CA LYS A 127 -2.64 19.94 -6.56
C LYS A 127 -2.21 20.31 -7.99
N GLN A 128 -0.91 20.36 -8.27
CA GLN A 128 -0.39 20.67 -9.59
C GLN A 128 -0.68 19.55 -10.61
N VAL A 129 -0.48 18.30 -10.21
CA VAL A 129 -0.75 17.14 -11.07
C VAL A 129 -2.23 17.07 -11.40
N VAL A 130 -3.12 17.13 -10.39
CA VAL A 130 -4.58 17.15 -10.58
C VAL A 130 -5.05 18.27 -11.51
N LYS A 131 -4.39 19.44 -11.47
CA LYS A 131 -4.78 20.59 -12.30
C LYS A 131 -4.31 20.50 -13.75
N LYS A 132 -3.16 19.84 -13.97
CA LYS A 132 -2.46 19.89 -15.27
C LYS A 132 -2.42 18.54 -16.00
N ASP A 133 -2.77 17.45 -15.31
CA ASP A 133 -2.53 16.07 -15.74
C ASP A 133 -1.07 15.85 -16.20
N LEU A 134 -0.13 16.45 -15.46
CA LEU A 134 1.31 16.37 -15.72
C LEU A 134 2.05 16.00 -14.44
N MET A 135 2.93 15.01 -14.56
CA MET A 135 3.81 14.53 -13.49
C MET A 135 4.60 15.67 -12.82
N CYS A 136 4.68 15.66 -11.49
CA CYS A 136 5.47 16.61 -10.70
C CYS A 136 6.97 16.29 -10.85
N LYS A 137 7.76 17.28 -11.31
CA LYS A 137 9.21 17.15 -11.47
C LYS A 137 10.01 17.43 -10.20
N GLU A 138 9.38 18.04 -9.19
CA GLU A 138 10.06 18.53 -7.98
C GLU A 138 10.27 17.47 -6.90
N LEU A 139 9.62 16.30 -7.03
CA LEU A 139 9.67 15.21 -6.08
C LEU A 139 10.15 13.94 -6.78
N LYS A 140 11.25 13.37 -6.24
CA LYS A 140 11.69 12.02 -6.58
C LYS A 140 10.77 11.01 -5.91
N TYR A 141 10.58 9.87 -6.56
CA TYR A 141 9.94 8.70 -5.96
C TYR A 141 10.96 7.57 -5.92
N TYR A 142 11.52 7.34 -4.73
CA TYR A 142 12.41 6.22 -4.49
C TYR A 142 11.55 4.95 -4.46
N ASN A 143 11.82 4.04 -5.39
CA ASN A 143 11.03 2.86 -5.66
C ASN A 143 11.94 1.63 -5.82
N ASN A 144 11.36 0.44 -5.62
CA ASN A 144 12.11 -0.81 -5.64
C ASN A 144 12.38 -1.34 -7.05
N PHE A 145 11.87 -0.68 -8.10
CA PHE A 145 12.24 -0.97 -9.49
C PHE A 145 13.56 -0.30 -9.90
N SER A 146 14.09 0.62 -9.08
CA SER A 146 15.26 1.45 -9.44
C SER A 146 15.07 2.24 -10.75
N MET A 147 13.83 2.59 -11.07
CA MET A 147 13.47 3.33 -12.29
C MET A 147 13.13 4.78 -11.99
N GLU A 148 13.37 5.69 -12.93
CA GLU A 148 12.84 7.04 -12.85
C GLU A 148 11.33 7.06 -13.12
N LYS A 149 10.60 8.03 -12.54
CA LYS A 149 9.13 8.07 -12.65
C LYS A 149 8.61 8.04 -14.09
N ARG A 150 9.36 8.62 -15.03
CA ARG A 150 9.01 8.67 -16.45
C ARG A 150 8.88 7.28 -17.10
N GLU A 151 9.68 6.33 -16.64
CA GLU A 151 9.70 4.94 -17.12
C GLU A 151 8.78 4.07 -16.26
N LEU A 152 8.77 4.33 -14.95
CA LEU A 152 7.97 3.57 -14.00
C LEU A 152 6.45 3.75 -14.19
N ILE A 153 5.97 4.96 -14.45
CA ILE A 153 4.52 5.22 -14.55
C ILE A 153 3.88 4.45 -15.72
N PRO A 154 4.44 4.46 -16.95
CA PRO A 154 3.95 3.59 -18.03
C PRO A 154 3.97 2.11 -17.67
N LEU A 155 5.06 1.62 -17.05
CA LEU A 155 5.16 0.23 -16.59
C LEU A 155 4.02 -0.13 -15.61
N LEU A 156 3.79 0.71 -14.61
CA LEU A 156 2.73 0.50 -13.63
C LEU A 156 1.33 0.57 -14.25
N ASN A 157 1.10 1.44 -15.23
CA ASN A 157 -0.14 1.46 -15.99
C ASN A 157 -0.38 0.13 -16.71
N GLU A 158 0.62 -0.39 -17.42
CA GLU A 158 0.50 -1.68 -18.13
C GLU A 158 0.21 -2.85 -17.17
N ILE A 159 0.90 -2.89 -16.03
CA ILE A 159 0.64 -3.92 -14.99
C ILE A 159 -0.79 -3.79 -14.43
N LEU A 160 -1.24 -2.56 -14.17
CA LEU A 160 -2.60 -2.31 -13.68
C LEU A 160 -3.65 -2.75 -14.72
N GLN A 161 -3.45 -2.45 -16.00
CA GLN A 161 -4.36 -2.91 -17.05
C GLN A 161 -4.38 -4.43 -17.14
N CYS A 162 -3.22 -5.11 -17.04
CA CYS A 162 -3.16 -6.57 -17.02
C CYS A 162 -3.99 -7.15 -15.86
N LYS A 163 -3.88 -6.57 -14.66
CA LYS A 163 -4.70 -6.96 -13.51
C LYS A 163 -6.20 -6.79 -13.79
N LEU A 164 -6.62 -5.61 -14.25
CA LEU A 164 -8.03 -5.30 -14.49
C LEU A 164 -8.63 -6.16 -15.61
N ASP A 165 -7.84 -6.49 -16.63
CA ASP A 165 -8.27 -7.34 -17.74
C ASP A 165 -8.33 -8.82 -17.33
N LEU A 166 -7.39 -9.28 -16.51
CA LEU A 166 -7.43 -10.62 -15.92
C LEU A 166 -8.69 -10.82 -15.07
N GLU A 167 -9.07 -9.83 -14.25
CA GLU A 167 -10.31 -9.84 -13.45
C GLU A 167 -11.58 -9.93 -14.31
N LYS A 168 -11.51 -9.43 -15.55
CA LYS A 168 -12.60 -9.53 -16.55
C LYS A 168 -12.53 -10.80 -17.40
N GLY A 169 -11.56 -11.69 -17.15
CA GLY A 169 -11.36 -12.91 -17.92
C GLY A 169 -10.79 -12.68 -19.33
N VAL A 170 -10.11 -11.55 -19.56
CA VAL A 170 -9.41 -11.25 -20.81
C VAL A 170 -8.02 -11.86 -20.77
N ASN A 171 -7.61 -12.51 -21.86
CA ASN A 171 -6.26 -13.09 -21.96
C ASN A 171 -5.21 -11.97 -22.01
N ILE A 172 -4.25 -12.01 -21.10
CA ILE A 172 -3.19 -11.01 -20.96
C ILE A 172 -1.80 -11.53 -21.38
N GLU A 173 -1.70 -12.76 -21.91
CA GLU A 173 -0.45 -13.46 -22.23
C GLU A 173 0.56 -12.58 -22.99
N SER A 174 0.17 -12.00 -24.12
CA SER A 174 1.08 -11.19 -24.96
C SER A 174 1.64 -9.96 -24.24
N ARG A 175 0.85 -9.31 -23.37
CA ARG A 175 1.30 -8.16 -22.57
C ARG A 175 2.24 -8.61 -21.46
N ILE A 176 1.93 -9.72 -20.79
CA ILE A 176 2.76 -10.29 -19.73
C ILE A 176 4.12 -10.73 -20.27
N ASP A 177 4.18 -11.37 -21.43
CA ASP A 177 5.45 -11.79 -22.03
C ASP A 177 6.36 -10.58 -22.35
N ASN A 178 5.78 -9.47 -22.81
CA ASN A 178 6.51 -8.22 -23.01
C ASN A 178 7.03 -7.62 -21.68
N LEU A 179 6.22 -7.66 -20.63
CA LEU A 179 6.59 -7.16 -19.29
C LEU A 179 7.74 -7.98 -18.68
N LEU A 180 7.69 -9.31 -18.78
CA LEU A 180 8.74 -10.20 -18.26
C LEU A 180 10.07 -10.06 -19.00
N GLY A 181 10.05 -9.67 -20.27
CA GLY A 181 11.27 -9.30 -20.99
C GLY A 181 11.93 -8.02 -20.48
N SER A 182 11.22 -7.22 -19.68
CA SER A 182 11.64 -5.88 -19.26
C SER A 182 11.97 -5.80 -17.76
N VAL A 183 11.28 -6.55 -16.89
CA VAL A 183 11.43 -6.45 -15.42
C VAL A 183 11.25 -7.82 -14.74
N GLY A 184 12.18 -8.17 -13.85
CA GLY A 184 12.00 -9.28 -12.90
C GLY A 184 11.22 -8.80 -11.67
N TYR A 185 9.97 -9.25 -11.51
CA TYR A 185 9.04 -8.66 -10.56
C TYR A 185 7.93 -9.65 -10.14
N PRO A 186 7.78 -9.99 -8.83
CA PRO A 186 6.88 -11.06 -8.37
C PRO A 186 5.44 -10.95 -8.84
N TYR A 187 4.89 -9.73 -8.87
CA TYR A 187 3.48 -9.55 -9.22
C TYR A 187 3.19 -9.90 -10.69
N VAL A 188 4.14 -9.68 -11.61
CA VAL A 188 3.95 -10.05 -13.03
C VAL A 188 4.00 -11.57 -13.20
N ASP A 189 4.88 -12.27 -12.48
CA ASP A 189 4.87 -13.74 -12.45
C ASP A 189 3.56 -14.29 -11.87
N TYR A 190 3.02 -13.64 -10.84
CA TYR A 190 1.70 -13.98 -10.31
C TYR A 190 0.59 -13.79 -11.34
N LEU A 191 0.55 -12.65 -12.04
CA LEU A 191 -0.44 -12.40 -13.10
C LEU A 191 -0.32 -13.43 -14.24
N ARG A 192 0.91 -13.82 -14.62
CA ARG A 192 1.15 -14.90 -15.59
C ARG A 192 0.56 -16.22 -15.13
N MET A 193 0.88 -16.62 -13.90
CA MET A 193 0.39 -17.85 -13.30
C MET A 193 -1.14 -17.88 -13.29
N MET A 194 -1.78 -16.81 -12.83
CA MET A 194 -3.24 -16.71 -12.78
C MET A 194 -3.88 -16.75 -14.18
N ASN A 195 -3.30 -16.05 -15.17
CA ASN A 195 -3.76 -16.11 -16.55
C ASN A 195 -3.70 -17.54 -17.08
N SER A 196 -2.55 -18.22 -16.96
CA SER A 196 -2.39 -19.59 -17.43
C SER A 196 -3.33 -20.58 -16.72
N LEU A 197 -3.63 -20.38 -15.43
CA LEU A 197 -4.65 -21.18 -14.73
C LEU A 197 -6.05 -20.97 -15.34
N ASN A 198 -6.44 -19.72 -15.63
CA ASN A 198 -7.73 -19.40 -16.25
C ASN A 198 -7.90 -20.08 -17.63
N TYR A 199 -6.81 -20.24 -18.38
CA TYR A 199 -6.80 -20.90 -19.70
C TYR A 199 -6.37 -22.38 -19.67
N LYS A 200 -6.27 -22.99 -18.47
CA LYS A 200 -5.93 -24.42 -18.26
C LYS A 200 -4.54 -24.83 -18.78
N GLU A 201 -3.60 -23.90 -18.83
CA GLU A 201 -2.22 -24.09 -19.26
C GLU A 201 -1.32 -24.50 -18.08
N ASN A 202 -1.60 -25.65 -17.49
CA ASN A 202 -0.99 -26.08 -16.22
C ASN A 202 0.55 -26.06 -16.21
N LYS A 203 1.20 -26.37 -17.33
CA LYS A 203 2.68 -26.35 -17.42
C LYS A 203 3.25 -24.93 -17.31
N ILE A 204 2.59 -23.95 -17.92
CA ILE A 204 3.01 -22.54 -17.88
C ILE A 204 2.72 -21.98 -16.48
N ALA A 205 1.53 -22.29 -15.92
CA ALA A 205 1.19 -21.92 -14.55
C ALA A 205 2.21 -22.47 -13.54
N GLN A 206 2.60 -23.76 -13.64
CA GLN A 206 3.64 -24.35 -12.79
C GLN A 206 5.01 -23.72 -12.99
N SER A 207 5.38 -23.36 -14.23
CA SER A 207 6.65 -22.68 -14.50
C SER A 207 6.69 -21.30 -13.87
N ALA A 208 5.63 -20.51 -14.02
CA ALA A 208 5.49 -19.19 -13.40
C ALA A 208 5.48 -19.31 -11.86
N ALA A 209 4.77 -20.29 -11.30
CA ALA A 209 4.73 -20.54 -9.86
C ALA A 209 6.10 -20.93 -9.28
N LYS A 210 6.92 -21.69 -10.02
CA LYS A 210 8.30 -22.02 -9.63
C LYS A 210 9.20 -20.78 -9.67
N HIS A 211 9.06 -19.94 -10.70
CA HIS A 211 9.82 -18.70 -10.78
C HIS A 211 9.42 -17.72 -9.67
N LEU A 212 8.12 -17.60 -9.38
CA LEU A 212 7.62 -16.79 -8.27
C LEU A 212 8.22 -17.21 -6.91
N GLN A 213 8.52 -18.48 -6.71
CA GLN A 213 9.16 -18.98 -5.48
C GLN A 213 10.68 -18.74 -5.40
N THR A 214 11.33 -18.24 -6.44
CA THR A 214 12.76 -17.89 -6.38
C THR A 214 13.00 -16.52 -5.74
N PHE A 215 11.98 -15.67 -5.71
CA PHE A 215 11.99 -14.37 -5.01
C PHE A 215 12.00 -14.60 -3.50
N ASN A 216 12.94 -13.96 -2.80
CA ASN A 216 13.23 -14.27 -1.41
C ASN A 216 13.83 -13.09 -0.61
N ASN A 217 13.85 -11.88 -1.17
CA ASN A 217 14.34 -10.73 -0.42
C ASN A 217 13.30 -10.29 0.63
N ASP A 218 13.75 -9.58 1.67
CA ASP A 218 12.90 -9.28 2.83
C ASP A 218 11.65 -8.44 2.46
N LEU A 219 11.77 -7.51 1.51
CA LEU A 219 10.62 -6.74 1.03
C LEU A 219 9.61 -7.63 0.29
N GLU A 220 10.09 -8.54 -0.55
CA GLU A 220 9.24 -9.45 -1.31
C GLU A 220 8.46 -10.37 -0.37
N LEU A 221 9.14 -10.94 0.63
CA LEU A 221 8.54 -11.80 1.64
C LEU A 221 7.52 -11.05 2.52
N GLU A 222 7.67 -9.74 2.69
CA GLU A 222 6.69 -8.90 3.39
C GLU A 222 5.47 -8.55 2.51
N VAL A 223 5.68 -8.24 1.23
CA VAL A 223 4.63 -7.70 0.34
C VAL A 223 3.82 -8.80 -0.37
N TYR A 224 4.41 -9.96 -0.65
CA TYR A 224 3.81 -11.04 -1.46
C TYR A 224 3.58 -12.38 -0.74
N PRO A 225 3.40 -12.47 0.61
CA PRO A 225 3.34 -13.77 1.28
C PRO A 225 2.20 -14.66 0.75
N GLU A 226 1.03 -14.08 0.47
CA GLU A 226 -0.11 -14.82 -0.09
C GLU A 226 0.15 -15.34 -1.51
N LEU A 227 0.92 -14.59 -2.32
CA LEU A 227 1.24 -15.02 -3.67
C LEU A 227 2.21 -16.21 -3.64
N PHE A 228 3.17 -16.19 -2.71
CA PHE A 228 4.10 -17.30 -2.51
C PHE A 228 3.39 -18.56 -1.99
N SER A 229 2.49 -18.42 -1.02
CA SER A 229 1.70 -19.55 -0.52
C SER A 229 0.84 -20.14 -1.64
N PHE A 230 0.16 -19.31 -2.43
CA PHE A 230 -0.60 -19.79 -3.58
C PHE A 230 0.28 -20.50 -4.62
N ALA A 231 1.47 -19.96 -4.91
CA ALA A 231 2.42 -20.57 -5.83
C ALA A 231 2.89 -21.95 -5.37
N LYS A 232 3.10 -22.17 -4.07
CA LYS A 232 3.40 -23.51 -3.51
C LYS A 232 2.31 -24.51 -3.87
N GLY A 233 1.03 -24.14 -3.71
CA GLY A 233 -0.12 -24.99 -4.07
C GLY A 233 -0.25 -25.29 -5.57
N VAL A 234 0.21 -24.38 -6.43
CA VAL A 234 0.25 -24.63 -7.89
C VAL A 234 1.36 -25.62 -8.26
N VAL A 235 2.49 -25.58 -7.53
CA VAL A 235 3.63 -26.48 -7.77
C VAL A 235 3.41 -27.86 -7.16
N ASP A 236 2.87 -27.93 -5.96
CA ASP A 236 2.60 -29.16 -5.23
C ASP A 236 1.10 -29.29 -4.90
N PRO A 237 0.37 -30.20 -5.59
CA PRO A 237 -1.05 -30.44 -5.33
C PRO A 237 -1.38 -30.95 -3.92
N ASN A 238 -0.39 -31.45 -3.17
CA ASN A 238 -0.57 -31.92 -1.79
C ASN A 238 -0.28 -30.83 -0.76
N TYR A 239 0.15 -29.65 -1.20
CA TYR A 239 0.39 -28.52 -0.30
C TYR A 239 -0.92 -28.05 0.34
N ASP A 240 -0.95 -28.03 1.66
CA ASP A 240 -2.03 -27.44 2.44
C ASP A 240 -1.47 -26.25 3.23
N PRO A 241 -1.86 -24.99 2.90
CA PRO A 241 -1.40 -23.82 3.64
C PRO A 241 -1.82 -23.81 5.10
N LYS A 242 -2.83 -24.61 5.50
CA LYS A 242 -3.24 -24.74 6.91
C LYS A 242 -2.24 -25.50 7.75
N MET A 243 -1.37 -26.28 7.13
CA MET A 243 -0.33 -27.05 7.83
C MET A 243 0.94 -26.23 8.10
N GLU A 244 1.05 -25.04 7.50
CA GLU A 244 2.20 -24.15 7.66
C GLU A 244 2.29 -23.57 9.09
N PRO A 245 3.49 -23.19 9.55
CA PRO A 245 3.62 -22.46 10.80
C PRO A 245 3.05 -21.04 10.63
N VAL A 246 2.39 -20.54 11.67
CA VAL A 246 1.74 -19.23 11.66
C VAL A 246 2.27 -18.39 12.81
N LEU A 247 3.09 -17.39 12.50
CA LEU A 247 3.60 -16.45 13.49
C LEU A 247 2.53 -15.42 13.83
N GLU A 248 2.11 -15.40 15.09
CA GLU A 248 1.23 -14.37 15.65
C GLU A 248 1.92 -13.58 16.75
N CYS A 249 1.86 -12.25 16.67
CA CYS A 249 2.29 -11.31 17.69
C CYS A 249 1.69 -9.92 17.45
N GLU A 250 1.76 -9.07 18.49
CA GLU A 250 1.36 -7.68 18.41
C GLU A 250 2.15 -6.93 17.33
N GLY A 251 1.45 -6.22 16.43
CA GLY A 251 2.06 -5.40 15.39
C GLY A 251 2.46 -4.00 15.86
N LEU A 252 1.99 -3.57 17.02
CA LEU A 252 2.18 -2.22 17.56
C LEU A 252 2.39 -2.27 19.07
N ILE A 253 3.54 -1.77 19.52
CA ILE A 253 3.92 -1.66 20.93
C ILE A 253 3.96 -0.18 21.33
N HIS A 254 3.24 0.18 22.40
CA HIS A 254 3.27 1.52 22.98
C HIS A 254 4.15 1.54 24.23
N LEU A 255 5.12 2.46 24.27
CA LEU A 255 6.00 2.65 25.42
C LEU A 255 5.90 4.08 25.96
N ASP A 256 5.25 4.26 27.11
CA ASP A 256 5.12 5.57 27.74
C ASP A 256 6.26 5.88 28.71
N ASN A 257 6.53 7.16 28.95
CA ASN A 257 7.52 7.62 29.95
C ASN A 257 8.93 7.02 29.73
N CYS A 258 9.37 6.94 28.48
CA CYS A 258 10.74 6.56 28.15
C CYS A 258 11.67 7.76 28.34
N GLU A 259 12.43 7.79 29.42
CA GLU A 259 13.43 8.82 29.66
C GLU A 259 14.57 8.73 28.66
N LYS A 260 15.13 9.89 28.28
CA LYS A 260 16.24 9.95 27.32
C LYS A 260 17.46 9.24 27.89
N ASP A 261 18.12 8.44 27.06
CA ASP A 261 19.35 7.70 27.38
C ASP A 261 19.21 6.68 28.53
N ILE A 262 17.98 6.38 28.99
CA ILE A 262 17.68 5.36 29.99
C ILE A 262 16.98 4.17 29.32
N ALA A 263 17.54 2.97 29.51
CA ALA A 263 16.98 1.74 28.97
C ALA A 263 15.69 1.35 29.71
N LYS A 264 14.62 1.13 28.96
CA LYS A 264 13.35 0.62 29.45
C LYS A 264 13.10 -0.80 28.88
N PRO A 265 12.99 -1.82 29.74
CA PRO A 265 12.68 -3.17 29.26
C PRO A 265 11.23 -3.28 28.80
N PHE A 266 11.00 -4.11 27.79
CA PHE A 266 9.67 -4.53 27.35
C PHE A 266 9.71 -5.94 26.77
N GLU A 267 8.54 -6.57 26.70
CA GLU A 267 8.39 -7.94 26.20
C GLU A 267 7.45 -7.99 25.01
N ILE A 268 7.73 -8.89 24.07
CA ILE A 268 6.82 -9.24 22.97
C ILE A 268 6.53 -10.75 23.08
N SER A 269 5.26 -11.12 23.18
CA SER A 269 4.84 -12.51 23.10
C SER A 269 4.68 -12.93 21.63
N ILE A 270 5.35 -14.00 21.25
CA ILE A 270 5.24 -14.59 19.91
C ILE A 270 4.67 -15.98 20.04
N SER A 271 3.64 -16.26 19.25
CA SER A 271 2.94 -17.54 19.24
C SER A 271 3.05 -18.20 17.87
N ASN A 272 3.17 -19.52 17.87
CA ASN A 272 2.95 -20.33 16.68
C ASN A 272 1.52 -20.85 16.69
N MET A 273 0.66 -20.29 15.85
CA MET A 273 -0.73 -20.72 15.70
C MET A 273 -0.93 -21.80 14.63
N GLY A 274 0.14 -22.23 13.97
CA GLY A 274 0.11 -23.26 12.94
C GLY A 274 0.34 -24.67 13.48
N GLU A 275 0.36 -25.62 12.56
CA GLU A 275 0.40 -27.07 12.85
C GLU A 275 1.82 -27.67 12.83
N THR A 276 2.80 -26.93 12.30
CA THR A 276 4.21 -27.34 12.22
C THR A 276 5.12 -26.39 12.98
N PRO A 277 6.35 -26.80 13.37
CA PRO A 277 7.26 -25.94 14.12
C PRO A 277 7.56 -24.62 13.40
N LEU A 278 7.43 -23.51 14.14
CA LEU A 278 7.80 -22.17 13.68
C LEU A 278 9.28 -21.94 13.99
N GLU A 279 10.07 -21.72 12.96
CA GLU A 279 11.46 -21.34 13.07
C GLU A 279 11.57 -19.82 12.92
N VAL A 280 11.98 -19.14 13.99
CA VAL A 280 12.41 -17.75 13.91
C VAL A 280 13.87 -17.77 13.47
N LEU A 281 14.12 -17.19 12.30
CA LEU A 281 15.38 -17.25 11.56
C LEU A 281 16.27 -16.03 11.79
N ASP A 282 15.66 -14.88 12.11
CA ASP A 282 16.38 -13.66 12.47
C ASP A 282 15.45 -12.66 13.16
N ILE A 283 16.05 -11.75 13.93
CA ILE A 283 15.39 -10.57 14.52
C ILE A 283 16.25 -9.36 14.17
N GLN A 284 15.72 -8.53 13.28
CA GLN A 284 16.39 -7.30 12.82
C GLN A 284 15.80 -6.08 13.52
N LEU A 285 16.68 -5.18 13.92
CA LEU A 285 16.35 -3.96 14.65
C LEU A 285 16.76 -2.76 13.79
N ASP A 286 15.85 -1.79 13.62
CA ASP A 286 16.09 -0.62 12.77
C ASP A 286 17.05 0.42 13.39
N CYS A 287 17.25 0.38 14.70
CA CYS A 287 18.09 1.29 15.47
C CYS A 287 18.82 0.57 16.59
N SER A 288 20.00 1.08 16.97
CA SER A 288 20.67 0.76 18.25
C SER A 288 19.87 1.16 19.50
N CYS A 289 18.78 1.92 19.31
CA CYS A 289 17.82 2.31 20.34
C CYS A 289 17.04 1.10 20.88
N VAL A 290 16.97 0.00 20.13
CA VAL A 290 16.33 -1.23 20.54
C VAL A 290 17.42 -2.28 20.67
N THR A 291 17.44 -3.02 21.78
CA THR A 291 18.38 -4.12 21.99
C THR A 291 17.62 -5.39 22.34
N LEU A 292 17.92 -6.47 21.64
CA LEU A 292 17.39 -7.80 21.95
C LEU A 292 18.13 -8.41 23.14
N ARG A 293 17.40 -8.93 24.12
CA ARG A 293 17.93 -9.75 25.22
C ARG A 293 17.61 -11.21 24.96
N GLY A 294 18.53 -11.90 24.28
CA GLY A 294 18.39 -13.34 24.01
C GLY A 294 18.91 -13.74 22.63
N GLU A 295 18.45 -14.89 22.17
CA GLU A 295 18.82 -15.46 20.88
C GLU A 295 18.01 -14.82 19.75
N LYS A 296 18.65 -14.65 18.59
CA LYS A 296 18.00 -14.18 17.36
C LYS A 296 17.27 -15.28 16.61
N THR A 297 17.55 -16.54 16.93
CA THR A 297 17.03 -17.72 16.25
C THR A 297 16.59 -18.74 17.27
N TYR A 298 15.39 -19.29 17.09
CA TYR A 298 14.85 -20.33 17.96
C TYR A 298 13.61 -20.96 17.30
N THR A 299 13.10 -22.03 17.89
CA THR A 299 11.94 -22.77 17.36
C THR A 299 10.81 -22.76 18.38
N ILE A 300 9.60 -22.45 17.93
CA ILE A 300 8.38 -22.52 18.73
C ILE A 300 7.53 -23.70 18.23
N SER A 301 7.25 -24.65 19.12
CA SER A 301 6.37 -25.78 18.82
C SER A 301 4.95 -25.33 18.44
N PRO A 302 4.18 -26.14 17.69
CA PRO A 302 2.78 -25.84 17.37
C PRO A 302 1.96 -25.45 18.61
N HIS A 303 1.16 -24.39 18.48
CA HIS A 303 0.29 -23.83 19.52
C HIS A 303 0.99 -23.44 20.83
N GLN A 304 2.30 -23.19 20.79
CA GLN A 304 3.07 -22.66 21.90
C GLN A 304 3.42 -21.19 21.68
N SER A 305 3.78 -20.53 22.77
CA SER A 305 4.20 -19.13 22.78
C SER A 305 5.53 -18.97 23.50
N GLN A 306 6.28 -17.95 23.13
CA GLN A 306 7.53 -17.55 23.76
C GLN A 306 7.58 -16.04 23.90
N ASN A 307 7.98 -15.55 25.07
CA ASN A 307 8.24 -14.14 25.29
C ASN A 307 9.68 -13.81 24.90
N ILE A 308 9.84 -12.74 24.13
CA ILE A 308 11.14 -12.14 23.85
C ILE A 308 11.28 -10.85 24.63
N ASN A 309 12.44 -10.70 25.26
CA ASN A 309 12.81 -9.52 26.01
C ASN A 309 13.60 -8.54 25.14
N PHE A 310 13.26 -7.26 25.24
CA PHE A 310 13.96 -6.16 24.59
C PHE A 310 14.22 -5.02 25.58
N ASP A 311 15.22 -4.20 25.27
CA ASP A 311 15.43 -2.89 25.87
C ASP A 311 15.20 -1.80 24.84
N PHE A 312 14.48 -0.75 25.24
CA PHE A 312 14.33 0.47 24.46
C PHE A 312 15.01 1.64 25.15
N THR A 313 15.91 2.32 24.44
CA THR A 313 16.61 3.53 24.91
C THR A 313 16.26 4.69 24.00
N ALA A 314 15.55 5.69 24.53
CA ALA A 314 15.16 6.86 23.76
C ALA A 314 16.39 7.73 23.45
N ASN A 315 16.66 7.96 22.15
CA ASN A 315 17.80 8.76 21.70
C ASN A 315 17.51 10.26 21.56
N LYS A 316 16.26 10.67 21.77
CA LYS A 316 15.80 12.06 21.73
C LYS A 316 14.60 12.24 22.64
N GLU A 317 14.32 13.48 23.00
CA GLU A 317 13.07 13.85 23.69
C GLU A 317 11.88 13.83 22.72
N GLY A 318 10.68 13.60 23.27
CA GLY A 318 9.43 13.51 22.52
C GLY A 318 9.24 12.15 21.83
N GLN A 319 8.30 12.10 20.89
CA GLN A 319 7.89 10.86 20.24
C GLN A 319 9.02 10.23 19.43
N VAL A 320 9.23 8.93 19.65
CA VAL A 320 10.18 8.09 18.92
C VAL A 320 9.42 6.91 18.33
N ILE A 321 9.63 6.67 17.03
CA ILE A 321 9.05 5.53 16.32
C ILE A 321 10.19 4.63 15.86
N ARG A 322 10.11 3.33 16.16
CA ARG A 322 11.07 2.30 15.76
C ARG A 322 10.37 1.06 15.24
N GLU A 323 11.12 0.19 14.59
CA GLU A 323 10.62 -1.03 13.98
C GLU A 323 11.51 -2.23 14.32
N ILE A 324 10.85 -3.36 14.57
CA ILE A 324 11.47 -4.68 14.70
C ILE A 324 10.94 -5.53 13.54
N PHE A 325 11.83 -6.27 12.88
CA PHE A 325 11.47 -7.24 11.85
C PHE A 325 11.78 -8.64 12.35
N LEU A 326 10.77 -9.48 12.40
CA LEU A 326 10.91 -10.91 12.66
C LEU A 326 10.91 -11.65 11.32
N LYS A 327 11.96 -12.43 11.08
CA LYS A 327 12.05 -13.33 9.93
C LYS A 327 11.83 -14.76 10.39
N SER A 328 10.98 -15.50 9.69
CA SER A 328 10.63 -16.87 10.06
C SER A 328 10.29 -17.74 8.84
N ASN A 329 10.11 -19.04 9.07
CA ASN A 329 9.55 -19.96 8.09
C ASN A 329 8.00 -19.91 8.00
N SER A 330 7.35 -18.95 8.68
CA SER A 330 5.89 -18.85 8.68
C SER A 330 5.33 -18.62 7.28
N ILE A 331 4.06 -18.98 7.06
CA ILE A 331 3.28 -18.63 5.86
C ILE A 331 3.34 -17.12 5.52
N ARG A 332 3.59 -16.27 6.54
CA ARG A 332 3.97 -14.85 6.39
C ARG A 332 5.39 -14.67 6.95
N PRO A 333 6.44 -14.81 6.12
CA PRO A 333 7.81 -14.97 6.60
C PRO A 333 8.37 -13.74 7.32
N ILE A 334 7.91 -12.55 6.95
CA ILE A 334 8.34 -11.28 7.56
C ILE A 334 7.18 -10.67 8.34
N LYS A 335 7.40 -10.43 9.64
CA LYS A 335 6.49 -9.70 10.51
C LYS A 335 7.16 -8.42 10.99
N ARG A 336 6.58 -7.28 10.62
CA ARG A 336 6.96 -5.95 11.10
C ARG A 336 6.21 -5.64 12.40
N ILE A 337 6.92 -5.12 13.39
CA ILE A 337 6.37 -4.64 14.66
C ILE A 337 6.81 -3.19 14.85
N LYS A 338 5.86 -2.29 15.01
CA LYS A 338 6.10 -0.86 15.22
C LYS A 338 6.14 -0.57 16.72
N ILE A 339 7.14 0.18 17.17
CA ILE A 339 7.26 0.69 18.53
C ILE A 339 6.99 2.19 18.48
N ILE A 340 6.01 2.66 19.25
CA ILE A 340 5.76 4.09 19.44
C ILE A 340 6.05 4.42 20.90
N ALA A 341 7.16 5.10 21.14
CA ALA A 341 7.56 5.59 22.46
C ALA A 341 7.24 7.08 22.63
N ASN A 342 6.85 7.46 23.85
CA ASN A 342 6.54 8.86 24.22
C ASN A 342 5.56 9.53 23.25
N SER A 343 4.55 8.79 22.80
CA SER A 343 3.49 9.38 22.00
C SER A 343 2.80 10.44 22.83
N ILE A 344 2.70 11.67 22.30
CA ILE A 344 1.75 12.64 22.82
C ILE A 344 0.39 12.15 22.33
N LEU A 345 -0.16 11.11 22.97
CA LEU A 345 -1.58 10.88 22.89
C LEU A 345 -2.22 12.15 23.45
N SER A 346 -2.76 12.98 22.56
CA SER A 346 -3.62 14.08 22.97
C SER A 346 -4.60 13.51 23.98
N GLU A 347 -4.62 14.08 25.19
CA GLU A 347 -5.67 13.89 26.16
C GLU A 347 -7.01 14.28 25.51
N ARG A 348 -7.62 13.39 24.74
CA ARG A 348 -9.07 13.32 24.65
C ARG A 348 -9.48 12.49 25.85
N LYS A 349 -9.52 13.17 27.00
CA LYS A 349 -10.48 12.80 28.04
C LYS A 349 -11.83 12.69 27.34
N GLU A 350 -12.39 11.50 27.33
CA GLU A 350 -13.83 11.33 27.26
C GLU A 350 -14.42 12.24 28.34
N VAL A 351 -14.94 13.39 27.91
CA VAL A 351 -15.93 14.11 28.69
C VAL A 351 -17.25 13.54 28.22
N LEU A 352 -17.75 12.60 29.03
CA LEU A 352 -19.15 12.19 29.09
C LEU A 352 -20.09 13.39 29.16
#